data_AF-A0A0N0NIG8-F1
#
_entry.id   AF-A0A0N0NIG8-F1
#
_cell.length_a   1.000
_cell.length_b   1.000
_cell.length_c   1.000
_cell.angle_alpha   90.00
_cell.angle_beta   90.00
_cell.angle_gamma   90.00
#
_symmetry.space_group_name_H-M   'P 1'
#
loop_
_entity.id
_entity.type
_entity.pdbx_description
1 polymer ?
#
loop_
_entity_poly.entity_id
_entity_poly.type
_entity_poly.pdbx_seq_one_letter_code
_entity_poly.pdbx_strand_id
1 'polypeptide(L)'
;MLEVDPQKAITYQQTLQEKRNLAASRAMDTANEDRWKRRVTYVDSAGKFSWHNHAYKLYSSTQDHDLWCYPISKLRFNHPRQIADVLPLLRMHVVVWTLLDSVALHPPPTDATGHDRKIRAKGQIVKRSNRPTGAQSDTEVTINVDITMDFMSNPNKTTMEIVAPLRASKIGSRTLNPSMFSLTVQIKLNGVIEVTDISGAQQTVKDGNGDLSTELHTKLGKILTATEDLGVAVQWLIYSRT
;
A
#
# COMPACT_ATOMS: atom_id res chain seq x y z
N MET A 1 28.35 -10.75 15.02
CA MET A 1 27.17 -11.64 15.20
C MET A 1 26.02 -10.75 15.62
N LEU A 2 24.92 -10.75 14.88
CA LEU A 2 23.77 -9.88 15.15
C LEU A 2 23.09 -10.39 16.44
N GLU A 3 23.16 -9.62 17.51
CA GLU A 3 22.54 -9.98 18.78
C GLU A 3 21.05 -9.61 18.69
N VAL A 4 20.23 -10.60 18.33
CA VAL A 4 18.78 -10.46 18.28
C VAL A 4 18.23 -10.78 19.66
N ASP A 5 17.53 -9.82 20.26
CA ASP A 5 16.86 -9.98 21.54
C ASP A 5 15.51 -10.66 21.32
N PRO A 6 15.35 -11.96 21.67
CA PRO A 6 14.12 -12.70 21.39
C PRO A 6 12.92 -12.14 22.16
N GLN A 7 13.14 -11.40 23.26
CA GLN A 7 12.07 -10.77 24.03
C GLN A 7 11.46 -9.56 23.31
N LYS A 8 12.11 -9.08 22.23
CA LYS A 8 11.63 -8.00 21.38
C LYS A 8 11.03 -8.49 20.06
N ALA A 9 10.80 -9.80 19.93
CA ALA A 9 10.06 -10.33 18.79
C ALA A 9 8.67 -9.68 18.74
N ILE A 10 8.33 -9.13 17.59
CA ILE A 10 7.04 -8.50 17.31
C ILE A 10 6.64 -8.88 15.88
N THR A 11 5.36 -8.79 15.52
CA THR A 11 4.95 -9.04 14.13
C THR A 11 5.01 -7.75 13.31
N TYR A 12 5.18 -7.88 11.99
CA TYR A 12 5.05 -6.74 11.09
C TYR A 12 3.68 -6.07 11.24
N GLN A 13 2.61 -6.86 11.35
CA GLN A 13 1.26 -6.34 11.55
C GLN A 13 1.15 -5.49 12.82
N GLN A 14 1.67 -5.98 13.95
CA GLN A 14 1.62 -5.24 15.21
C GLN A 14 2.47 -3.96 15.13
N THR A 15 3.68 -4.03 14.57
CA THR A 15 4.55 -2.85 14.44
C THR A 15 3.93 -1.77 13.55
N LEU A 16 3.34 -2.16 12.42
CA LEU A 16 2.63 -1.25 11.52
C LEU A 16 1.41 -0.63 12.21
N GLN A 17 0.65 -1.43 12.98
CA GLN A 17 -0.49 -0.96 13.75
C GLN A 17 -0.08 0.05 14.84
N GLU A 18 1.01 -0.22 15.58
CA GLU A 18 1.55 0.68 16.59
C GLU A 18 1.98 2.02 15.99
N LYS A 19 2.72 1.99 14.87
CA LYS A 19 3.12 3.21 14.17
C LYS A 19 1.90 3.97 13.65
N ARG A 20 0.89 3.26 13.14
CA ARG A 20 -0.37 3.88 12.67
C ARG A 20 -1.11 4.53 13.83
N ASN A 21 -1.24 3.85 14.97
CA ASN A 21 -1.86 4.42 16.17
C ASN A 21 -1.12 5.66 16.67
N LEU A 22 0.23 5.65 16.62
CA LEU A 22 1.05 6.80 16.96
C LEU A 22 0.76 7.99 16.01
N ALA A 23 0.68 7.74 14.71
CA ALA A 23 0.34 8.76 13.71
C ALA A 23 -1.13 9.22 13.82
N ALA A 24 -2.04 8.30 14.16
CA ALA A 24 -3.48 8.52 14.30
C ALA A 24 -3.89 9.15 15.64
N SER A 25 -2.97 9.32 16.60
CA SER A 25 -3.24 10.10 17.83
C SER A 25 -3.66 11.57 17.58
N ARG A 26 -3.69 12.03 16.32
CA ARG A 26 -4.30 13.28 15.85
C ARG A 26 -5.74 13.14 15.27
N ALA A 27 -6.26 11.94 15.10
CA ALA A 27 -7.60 11.65 14.57
C ALA A 27 -8.28 10.58 15.45
N MET A 28 -9.31 10.98 16.20
CA MET A 28 -10.15 10.12 17.02
C MET A 28 -10.85 9.07 16.14
N ASP A 29 -10.28 7.87 16.02
CA ASP A 29 -10.98 6.58 15.84
C ASP A 29 -9.95 5.46 15.69
N THR A 30 -9.49 4.91 16.81
CA THR A 30 -8.61 3.73 16.85
C THR A 30 -9.38 2.52 17.34
N ALA A 31 -10.28 2.00 16.51
CA ALA A 31 -10.67 0.60 16.58
C ALA A 31 -9.59 -0.23 15.86
N ASN A 32 -9.37 -1.46 16.32
CA ASN A 32 -8.46 -2.42 15.71
C ASN A 32 -8.96 -2.75 14.29
N GLU A 33 -8.55 -1.97 13.28
CA GLU A 33 -9.02 -2.15 11.90
C GLU A 33 -8.39 -3.42 11.32
N ASP A 34 -9.21 -4.35 10.85
CA ASP A 34 -8.75 -5.57 10.16
C ASP A 34 -8.00 -5.26 8.84
N ARG A 35 -8.22 -4.06 8.29
CA ARG A 35 -7.56 -3.55 7.08
C ARG A 35 -7.12 -2.10 7.27
N TRP A 36 -5.88 -1.79 6.93
CA TRP A 36 -5.37 -0.42 6.98
C TRP A 36 -5.91 0.40 5.81
N LYS A 37 -6.76 1.39 6.11
CA LYS A 37 -7.28 2.33 5.12
C LYS A 37 -6.26 3.41 4.77
N ARG A 38 -6.20 3.76 3.50
CA ARG A 38 -5.33 4.82 2.96
C ARG A 38 -5.98 5.49 1.74
N ARG A 39 -5.88 6.81 1.66
CA ARG A 39 -6.20 7.57 0.45
C ARG A 39 -4.96 7.66 -0.45
N VAL A 40 -5.06 7.19 -1.68
CA VAL A 40 -3.99 7.24 -2.69
C VAL A 40 -4.34 8.30 -3.72
N THR A 41 -3.40 9.21 -3.97
CA THR A 41 -3.49 10.19 -5.06
C THR A 41 -3.28 9.54 -6.41
N TYR A 42 -4.03 9.98 -7.41
CA TYR A 42 -3.72 9.70 -8.80
C TYR A 42 -4.05 10.90 -9.68
N VAL A 43 -3.48 10.91 -10.87
CA VAL A 43 -3.79 11.87 -11.92
C VAL A 43 -4.74 11.18 -12.89
N ASP A 44 -5.92 11.74 -13.10
CA ASP A 44 -6.88 11.22 -14.07
C ASP A 44 -6.47 11.54 -15.52
N SER A 45 -7.20 11.00 -16.49
CA SER A 45 -6.94 11.24 -17.92
C SER A 45 -7.14 12.70 -18.33
N ALA A 46 -7.81 13.53 -17.52
CA ALA A 46 -7.96 14.96 -17.71
C ALA A 46 -6.82 15.77 -17.04
N GLY A 47 -5.83 15.11 -16.44
CA GLY A 47 -4.71 15.75 -15.75
C GLY A 47 -5.08 16.30 -14.38
N LYS A 48 -6.25 15.97 -13.85
CA LYS A 48 -6.72 16.45 -12.54
C LYS A 48 -6.34 15.46 -11.45
N PHE A 49 -5.90 16.00 -10.31
CA PHE A 49 -5.65 15.23 -9.11
C PHE A 49 -6.96 14.73 -8.50
N SER A 50 -7.01 13.42 -8.32
CA SER A 50 -8.13 12.71 -7.73
C SER A 50 -7.60 11.70 -6.69
N TRP A 51 -8.51 11.16 -5.87
CA TRP A 51 -8.15 10.29 -4.75
C TRP A 51 -8.96 8.98 -4.82
N HIS A 52 -8.36 7.89 -4.35
CA HIS A 52 -9.06 6.62 -4.13
C HIS A 52 -8.76 6.07 -2.74
N ASN A 53 -9.79 5.49 -2.12
CA ASN A 53 -9.64 4.74 -0.88
C ASN A 53 -9.16 3.33 -1.17
N HIS A 54 -8.02 2.95 -0.59
CA HIS A 54 -7.51 1.59 -0.57
C HIS A 54 -7.59 1.05 0.85
N ALA A 55 -7.84 -0.24 1.01
CA ALA A 55 -7.87 -0.94 2.29
C ALA A 55 -6.99 -2.19 2.22
N TYR A 56 -5.86 -2.14 2.92
CA TYR A 56 -4.80 -3.13 2.81
C TYR A 56 -4.84 -4.16 3.94
N LYS A 57 -4.53 -5.42 3.62
CA LYS A 57 -4.29 -6.46 4.62
C LYS A 57 -3.03 -7.23 4.32
N LEU A 58 -2.29 -7.60 5.37
CA LEU A 58 -1.01 -8.28 5.26
C LEU A 58 -1.11 -9.73 5.78
N TYR A 59 -0.68 -10.66 4.95
CA TYR A 59 -0.71 -12.10 5.17
C TYR A 59 0.69 -12.72 5.03
N SER A 60 0.87 -13.86 5.68
CA SER A 60 2.02 -14.75 5.45
C SER A 60 1.72 -15.72 4.33
N SER A 61 2.73 -16.06 3.52
CA SER A 61 2.63 -17.09 2.48
C SER A 61 2.41 -18.49 3.07
N THR A 62 2.89 -18.71 4.29
CA THR A 62 2.77 -19.98 4.98
C THR A 62 1.59 -19.90 5.95
N GLN A 63 0.60 -20.77 5.76
CA GLN A 63 -0.53 -20.87 6.68
C GLN A 63 -0.02 -21.12 8.11
N ASP A 64 -0.60 -20.42 9.08
CA ASP A 64 -0.27 -20.47 10.52
C ASP A 64 1.08 -19.89 10.98
N HIS A 65 1.81 -19.20 10.10
CA HIS A 65 3.01 -18.48 10.51
C HIS A 65 2.79 -16.97 10.54
N ASP A 66 2.94 -16.38 11.73
CA ASP A 66 3.02 -14.93 11.87
C ASP A 66 4.27 -14.37 11.20
N LEU A 67 4.14 -13.17 10.63
CA LEU A 67 5.25 -12.43 10.04
C LEU A 67 6.08 -11.78 11.15
N TRP A 68 6.89 -12.57 11.85
CA TRP A 68 7.78 -12.08 12.90
C TRP A 68 8.88 -11.19 12.34
N CYS A 69 9.16 -10.11 13.07
CA CYS A 69 10.27 -9.21 12.82
C CYS A 69 10.94 -8.80 14.13
N TYR A 70 12.17 -8.30 14.00
CA TYR A 70 13.00 -7.89 15.12
C TYR A 70 13.41 -6.44 14.95
N PRO A 71 12.98 -5.53 15.84
CA PRO A 71 13.40 -4.14 15.83
C PRO A 71 14.90 -4.06 16.16
N ILE A 72 15.72 -3.79 15.15
CA ILE A 72 17.16 -3.64 15.33
C ILE A 72 17.43 -2.22 15.86
N SER A 73 17.85 -2.12 17.12
CA SER A 73 18.23 -0.84 17.73
C SER A 73 19.75 -0.61 17.76
N LYS A 74 20.54 -1.69 17.81
CA LYS A 74 22.00 -1.65 17.86
C LYS A 74 22.58 -2.81 17.08
N LEU A 75 23.59 -2.54 16.27
CA LEU A 75 24.38 -3.56 15.57
C LEU A 75 25.80 -3.56 16.13
N ARG A 76 26.29 -4.72 16.55
CA ARG A 76 27.65 -4.91 17.06
C ARG A 76 28.48 -5.64 16.02
N PHE A 77 29.60 -5.03 15.64
CA PHE A 77 30.54 -5.58 14.68
C PHE A 77 31.93 -5.64 15.32
N ASN A 78 32.61 -6.77 15.17
CA ASN A 78 33.98 -6.94 15.65
C ASN A 78 34.99 -6.46 14.60
N HIS A 79 34.57 -6.33 13.34
CA HIS A 79 35.43 -5.94 12.24
C HIS A 79 34.63 -5.18 11.16
N PRO A 80 35.17 -4.10 10.55
CA PRO A 80 34.46 -3.32 9.53
C PRO A 80 33.96 -4.14 8.34
N ARG A 81 34.68 -5.20 7.96
CA ARG A 81 34.25 -6.15 6.91
C ARG A 81 32.87 -6.77 7.17
N GLN A 82 32.53 -7.04 8.43
CA GLN A 82 31.21 -7.59 8.79
C GLN A 82 30.07 -6.63 8.45
N ILE A 83 30.34 -5.32 8.42
CA ILE A 83 29.38 -4.31 7.98
C ILE A 83 29.14 -4.48 6.48
N ALA A 84 30.22 -4.55 5.69
CA ALA A 84 30.13 -4.75 4.24
C ALA A 84 29.36 -6.03 3.88
N ASP A 85 29.58 -7.10 4.66
CA ASP A 85 28.91 -8.39 4.45
C ASP A 85 27.39 -8.34 4.77
N VAL A 86 26.98 -7.54 5.77
CA VAL A 86 25.55 -7.46 6.18
C VAL A 86 24.76 -6.37 5.45
N LEU A 87 25.43 -5.35 4.90
CA LEU A 87 24.79 -4.21 4.24
C LEU A 87 23.80 -4.60 3.14
N PRO A 88 24.09 -5.56 2.25
CA PRO A 88 23.13 -6.00 1.23
C PRO A 88 21.83 -6.53 1.82
N LEU A 89 21.92 -7.27 2.93
CA LEU A 89 20.77 -7.83 3.62
C LEU A 89 19.97 -6.74 4.34
N LEU A 90 20.65 -5.81 5.01
CA LEU A 90 19.98 -4.66 5.64
C LEU A 90 19.22 -3.81 4.62
N ARG A 91 19.82 -3.54 3.45
CA ARG A 91 19.15 -2.80 2.38
C ARG A 91 17.89 -3.51 1.89
N MET A 92 17.93 -4.82 1.72
CA MET A 92 16.76 -5.62 1.36
C MET A 92 15.62 -5.42 2.39
N HIS A 93 15.91 -5.56 3.67
CA HIS A 93 14.90 -5.41 4.72
C HIS A 93 14.41 -3.97 4.88
N VAL A 94 15.25 -2.97 4.64
CA VAL A 94 14.84 -1.56 4.64
C VAL A 94 13.81 -1.33 3.52
N VAL A 95 14.06 -1.81 2.30
CA VAL A 95 13.11 -1.66 1.18
C VAL A 95 11.80 -2.41 1.44
N VAL A 96 11.88 -3.62 1.99
CA VAL A 96 10.67 -4.37 2.42
C VAL A 96 9.86 -3.55 3.43
N TRP A 97 10.54 -2.98 4.42
CA TRP A 97 9.90 -2.17 5.44
C TRP A 97 9.32 -0.88 4.87
N THR A 98 10.00 -0.15 3.98
CA THR A 98 9.47 1.09 3.39
C THR A 98 8.22 0.83 2.57
N LEU A 99 8.20 -0.25 1.78
CA LEU A 99 7.02 -0.68 1.03
C LEU A 99 5.82 -0.97 1.97
N LEU A 100 6.04 -1.70 3.07
CA LEU A 100 5.00 -1.97 4.06
C LEU A 100 4.56 -0.73 4.84
N ASP A 101 5.50 0.13 5.20
CA ASP A 101 5.23 1.36 5.94
C ASP A 101 4.37 2.31 5.09
N SER A 102 4.61 2.37 3.77
CA SER A 102 3.79 3.13 2.82
C SER A 102 2.33 2.68 2.80
N VAL A 103 2.04 1.43 3.16
CA VAL A 103 0.68 0.90 3.20
C VAL A 103 -0.06 1.33 4.47
N ALA A 104 0.62 1.29 5.61
CA ALA A 104 0.01 1.56 6.90
C ALA A 104 0.00 3.06 7.28
N LEU A 105 1.05 3.79 6.89
CA LEU A 105 1.30 5.18 7.28
C LEU A 105 1.11 6.13 6.10
N HIS A 106 -0.13 6.51 5.85
CA HIS A 106 -0.40 7.76 5.16
C HIS A 106 -1.56 8.46 5.84
N PRO A 107 -1.36 9.69 6.37
CA PRO A 107 -2.48 10.45 6.85
C PRO A 107 -3.43 10.68 5.66
N PRO A 108 -4.76 10.58 5.87
CA PRO A 108 -5.67 11.16 4.90
C PRO A 108 -5.21 12.61 4.67
N PRO A 109 -5.13 13.13 3.43
CA PRO A 109 -4.94 14.56 3.23
C PRO A 109 -5.93 15.25 4.15
N THR A 110 -5.46 16.08 5.07
CA THR A 110 -6.37 16.92 5.83
C THR A 110 -7.11 17.70 4.78
N ASP A 111 -8.42 17.50 4.66
CA ASP A 111 -9.22 18.34 3.79
C ASP A 111 -8.97 19.76 4.31
N ALA A 112 -8.12 20.49 3.61
CA ALA A 112 -7.84 21.88 3.87
C ALA A 112 -9.12 22.61 3.51
N THR A 113 -10.07 22.56 4.45
CA THR A 113 -11.24 23.39 4.49
C THR A 113 -10.75 24.82 4.37
N GLY A 114 -11.21 25.50 3.32
CA GLY A 114 -11.07 26.93 3.19
C GLY A 114 -11.46 27.59 4.51
N HIS A 115 -10.49 28.23 5.16
CA HIS A 115 -10.75 29.12 6.25
C HIS A 115 -11.43 30.37 5.69
N ASP A 116 -12.76 30.36 5.68
CA ASP A 116 -13.54 31.58 5.86
C ASP A 116 -14.34 31.45 7.16
N ARG A 117 -13.62 31.52 8.28
CA ARG A 117 -14.20 31.62 9.62
C ARG A 117 -14.69 33.06 9.82
N LYS A 118 -15.89 33.37 9.34
CA LYS A 118 -16.68 34.47 9.91
C LYS A 118 -17.16 34.06 11.30
N ILE A 119 -16.47 34.57 12.29
CA ILE A 119 -16.88 34.58 13.69
C ILE A 119 -18.24 35.29 13.78
N ARG A 120 -19.29 34.59 14.21
CA ARG A 120 -20.42 35.26 14.87
C ARG A 120 -20.99 34.37 15.97
N ALA A 121 -20.95 34.93 17.17
CA ALA A 121 -21.32 34.31 18.42
C ALA A 121 -22.85 34.29 18.65
N LYS A 122 -23.24 33.34 19.52
CA LYS A 122 -24.45 33.25 20.36
C LYS A 122 -25.77 32.78 19.72
N GLY A 123 -26.34 31.74 20.36
CA GLY A 123 -27.79 31.52 20.45
C GLY A 123 -28.22 30.08 20.15
N GLN A 124 -28.50 29.30 21.19
CA GLN A 124 -29.33 28.09 21.09
C GLN A 124 -30.67 28.42 20.41
N ILE A 125 -31.20 27.49 19.59
CA ILE A 125 -32.60 27.05 19.58
C ILE A 125 -32.69 25.80 18.69
N VAL A 126 -33.27 24.75 19.26
CA VAL A 126 -33.72 23.52 18.59
C VAL A 126 -34.84 23.86 17.60
N LYS A 127 -34.67 23.55 16.32
CA LYS A 127 -35.78 23.41 15.36
C LYS A 127 -35.53 22.23 14.42
N ARG A 128 -36.40 21.22 14.54
CA ARG A 128 -36.62 20.16 13.56
C ARG A 128 -37.13 20.80 12.25
N SER A 129 -36.51 20.47 11.12
CA SER A 129 -37.05 20.77 9.80
C SER A 129 -36.60 19.68 8.82
N ASN A 130 -37.59 18.96 8.28
CA ASN A 130 -37.41 18.09 7.14
C ASN A 130 -37.34 18.96 5.87
N ARG A 131 -36.15 19.08 5.28
CA ARG A 131 -36.01 19.44 3.87
C ARG A 131 -34.93 18.53 3.26
N PRO A 132 -35.23 17.80 2.18
CA PRO A 132 -34.24 16.97 1.52
C PRO A 132 -33.34 17.90 0.70
N THR A 133 -32.16 18.21 1.24
CA THR A 133 -31.09 18.88 0.52
C THR A 133 -30.00 17.87 0.21
N GLY A 134 -29.69 17.75 -1.08
CA GLY A 134 -28.35 17.38 -1.51
C GLY A 134 -28.23 15.97 -2.06
N ALA A 135 -28.02 15.92 -3.37
CA ALA A 135 -27.53 14.80 -4.15
C ALA A 135 -26.59 13.88 -3.36
N GLN A 136 -26.90 12.58 -3.36
CA GLN A 136 -25.98 11.54 -2.94
C GLN A 136 -24.72 11.64 -3.80
N SER A 137 -23.64 12.09 -3.16
CA SER A 137 -22.25 11.89 -3.57
C SER A 137 -22.08 10.50 -4.17
N ASP A 138 -21.38 10.44 -5.30
CA ASP A 138 -20.76 9.23 -5.82
C ASP A 138 -20.19 8.43 -4.63
N THR A 139 -20.61 7.18 -4.49
CA THR A 139 -20.19 6.32 -3.37
C THR A 139 -18.71 6.03 -3.59
N GLU A 140 -17.84 6.61 -2.76
CA GLU A 140 -16.38 6.44 -2.88
C GLU A 140 -16.03 4.96 -2.64
N VAL A 141 -15.83 4.20 -3.74
CA VAL A 141 -15.57 2.76 -3.67
C VAL A 141 -14.19 2.54 -3.08
N THR A 142 -14.13 1.79 -1.97
CA THR A 142 -12.87 1.37 -1.36
C THR A 142 -12.34 0.12 -2.06
N ILE A 143 -11.08 0.16 -2.49
CA ILE A 143 -10.38 -0.93 -3.16
C ILE A 143 -9.68 -1.78 -2.10
N ASN A 144 -10.11 -3.02 -1.96
CA ASN A 144 -9.48 -3.97 -1.06
C ASN A 144 -8.20 -4.54 -1.71
N VAL A 145 -7.07 -4.41 -1.03
CA VAL A 145 -5.76 -4.88 -1.50
C VAL A 145 -5.20 -5.86 -0.49
N ASP A 146 -4.88 -7.07 -0.94
CA ASP A 146 -4.32 -8.11 -0.09
C ASP A 146 -2.85 -8.30 -0.45
N ILE A 147 -1.97 -8.31 0.56
CA ILE A 147 -0.52 -8.45 0.41
C ILE A 147 -0.11 -9.73 1.14
N THR A 148 0.49 -10.66 0.41
CA THR A 148 1.04 -11.90 0.96
C THR A 148 2.55 -11.84 0.90
N MET A 149 3.23 -12.15 2.00
CA MET A 149 4.69 -12.10 2.09
C MET A 149 5.31 -13.46 2.36
N ASP A 150 6.39 -13.73 1.63
CA ASP A 150 7.30 -14.84 1.89
C ASP A 150 8.72 -14.31 2.14
N PHE A 151 9.18 -14.45 3.39
CA PHE A 151 10.52 -14.09 3.82
C PHE A 151 11.35 -15.31 4.28
N MET A 152 10.73 -16.49 4.34
CA MET A 152 11.34 -17.70 4.92
C MET A 152 11.90 -18.64 3.86
N SER A 153 11.31 -18.66 2.66
CA SER A 153 11.73 -19.59 1.61
C SER A 153 13.13 -19.29 1.06
N ASN A 154 13.61 -18.05 1.15
CA ASN A 154 14.93 -17.68 0.65
C ASN A 154 15.56 -16.53 1.47
N PRO A 155 16.74 -16.70 2.07
CA PRO A 155 17.37 -15.63 2.85
C PRO A 155 17.91 -14.46 2.00
N ASN A 156 18.04 -14.64 0.68
CA ASN A 156 18.60 -13.64 -0.23
C ASN A 156 17.54 -12.85 -1.00
N LYS A 157 16.25 -13.14 -0.77
CA LYS A 157 15.14 -12.40 -1.37
C LYS A 157 13.88 -12.52 -0.54
N THR A 158 13.07 -11.47 -0.55
CA THR A 158 11.71 -11.48 -0.01
C THR A 158 10.73 -11.39 -1.17
N THR A 159 9.71 -12.25 -1.18
CA THR A 159 8.65 -12.22 -2.20
C THR A 159 7.39 -11.60 -1.60
N MET A 160 6.76 -10.70 -2.34
CA MET A 160 5.46 -10.12 -2.03
C MET A 160 4.50 -10.40 -3.18
N GLU A 161 3.35 -10.99 -2.90
CA GLU A 161 2.24 -11.11 -3.84
C GLU A 161 1.16 -10.10 -3.44
N ILE A 162 0.68 -9.31 -4.40
CA ILE A 162 -0.29 -8.25 -4.19
C ILE A 162 -1.51 -8.56 -5.07
N VAL A 163 -2.68 -8.67 -4.44
CA VAL A 163 -3.92 -9.03 -5.11
C VAL A 163 -4.97 -7.95 -4.87
N ALA A 164 -5.58 -7.44 -5.94
CA ALA A 164 -6.62 -6.43 -5.83
C ALA A 164 -7.61 -6.46 -7.02
N PRO A 165 -8.85 -5.97 -6.85
CA PRO A 165 -9.82 -5.90 -7.93
C PRO A 165 -9.43 -4.82 -8.93
N LEU A 166 -9.54 -5.15 -10.22
CA LEU A 166 -9.55 -4.18 -11.30
C LEU A 166 -10.88 -3.45 -11.30
N ARG A 167 -10.90 -2.25 -11.90
CA ARG A 167 -12.12 -1.45 -12.02
C ARG A 167 -13.18 -2.26 -12.79
N ALA A 168 -14.34 -2.45 -12.18
CA ALA A 168 -15.46 -3.14 -12.83
C ALA A 168 -15.84 -2.38 -14.11
N SER A 169 -15.83 -3.09 -15.24
CA SER A 169 -16.35 -2.55 -16.49
C SER A 169 -17.88 -2.59 -16.46
N LYS A 170 -18.52 -1.46 -16.75
CA LYS A 170 -19.96 -1.38 -16.96
C LYS A 170 -20.23 -1.62 -18.45
N ILE A 171 -20.89 -2.73 -18.78
CA ILE A 171 -21.45 -2.94 -20.12
C ILE A 171 -22.97 -2.79 -19.99
N GLY A 172 -23.50 -1.66 -20.47
CA GLY A 172 -24.92 -1.31 -20.30
C GLY A 172 -25.29 -1.09 -18.83
N SER A 173 -26.43 -1.65 -18.39
CA SER A 173 -26.91 -1.57 -17.00
C SER A 173 -26.35 -2.67 -16.08
N ARG A 174 -25.55 -3.60 -16.61
CA ARG A 174 -25.10 -4.79 -15.88
C ARG A 174 -23.65 -4.60 -15.42
N THR A 175 -23.46 -4.49 -14.11
CA THR A 175 -22.13 -4.52 -13.48
C THR A 175 -21.57 -5.94 -13.56
N LEU A 176 -20.48 -6.12 -14.31
CA LEU A 176 -19.68 -7.34 -14.26
C LEU A 176 -18.87 -7.36 -12.96
N ASN A 177 -18.66 -8.55 -12.39
CA ASN A 177 -17.77 -8.71 -11.25
C ASN A 177 -16.38 -8.17 -11.62
N PRO A 178 -15.73 -7.39 -10.74
CA PRO A 178 -14.38 -6.89 -11.01
C PRO A 178 -13.43 -8.08 -11.17
N SER A 179 -12.72 -8.14 -12.30
CA SER A 179 -11.61 -9.08 -12.48
C SER A 179 -10.50 -8.74 -11.49
N MET A 180 -9.92 -9.71 -10.80
CA MET A 180 -8.76 -9.47 -9.93
C MET A 180 -7.48 -9.39 -10.76
N PHE A 181 -6.49 -8.63 -10.30
CA PHE A 181 -5.11 -8.76 -10.74
C PHE A 181 -4.25 -9.34 -9.61
N SER A 182 -3.15 -10.01 -9.97
CA SER A 182 -2.07 -10.35 -9.05
C SER A 182 -0.76 -9.77 -9.57
N LEU A 183 0.05 -9.24 -8.66
CA LEU A 183 1.37 -8.66 -8.89
C LEU A 183 2.35 -9.33 -7.93
N THR A 184 3.34 -10.04 -8.46
CA THR A 184 4.42 -10.62 -7.67
C THR A 184 5.69 -9.79 -7.79
N VAL A 185 6.19 -9.35 -6.65
CA VAL A 185 7.41 -8.54 -6.50
C VAL A 185 8.43 -9.30 -5.67
N GLN A 186 9.69 -9.30 -6.10
CA GLN A 186 10.82 -9.81 -5.33
C GLN A 186 11.74 -8.66 -4.95
N ILE A 187 12.10 -8.58 -3.68
CA ILE A 187 13.11 -7.68 -3.16
C ILE A 187 14.36 -8.53 -2.90
N LYS A 188 15.41 -8.34 -3.69
CA LYS A 188 16.68 -9.07 -3.57
C LYS A 188 17.65 -8.37 -2.62
N LEU A 189 18.75 -9.05 -2.29
CA LEU A 189 19.92 -8.41 -1.67
C LEU A 189 20.26 -7.09 -2.37
N ASN A 190 20.73 -6.12 -1.58
CA ASN A 190 20.91 -4.72 -1.95
C ASN A 190 19.63 -3.90 -2.16
N GLY A 191 18.45 -4.48 -1.91
CA GLY A 191 17.17 -3.76 -2.03
C GLY A 191 16.71 -3.60 -3.49
N VAL A 192 17.21 -4.44 -4.40
CA VAL A 192 16.76 -4.41 -5.81
C VAL A 192 15.35 -4.98 -5.90
N ILE A 193 14.42 -4.18 -6.43
CA ILE A 193 13.03 -4.57 -6.64
C ILE A 193 12.87 -5.13 -8.06
N GLU A 194 12.32 -6.33 -8.17
CA GLU A 194 12.03 -7.00 -9.44
C GLU A 194 10.58 -7.46 -9.48
N VAL A 195 9.89 -7.13 -10.56
CA VAL A 195 8.53 -7.63 -10.80
C VAL A 195 8.63 -8.95 -11.55
N THR A 196 8.18 -10.04 -10.95
CA THR A 196 8.36 -11.38 -11.51
C THR A 196 7.13 -11.94 -12.18
N ASP A 197 5.94 -11.51 -11.76
CA ASP A 197 4.69 -11.92 -12.41
C ASP A 197 3.64 -10.81 -12.31
N ILE A 198 2.85 -10.69 -13.37
CA ILE A 198 1.67 -9.83 -13.42
C ILE A 198 0.57 -10.61 -14.14
N SER A 199 -0.52 -10.90 -13.43
CA SER A 199 -1.66 -11.64 -13.98
C SER A 199 -2.97 -10.89 -13.75
N GLY A 200 -4.00 -11.21 -14.55
CA GLY A 200 -5.31 -10.55 -14.50
C GLY A 200 -5.36 -9.13 -15.09
N ALA A 201 -4.22 -8.45 -15.17
CA ALA A 201 -4.06 -7.20 -15.90
C ALA A 201 -4.02 -7.43 -17.43
N GLN A 202 -5.13 -7.85 -18.06
CA GLN A 202 -5.34 -7.75 -19.53
C GLN A 202 -4.81 -6.41 -20.10
N GLN A 203 -3.79 -6.47 -20.95
CA GLN A 203 -3.43 -5.41 -21.88
C GLN A 203 -4.29 -5.60 -23.14
N THR A 204 -5.01 -4.57 -23.56
CA THR A 204 -5.68 -4.57 -24.87
C THR A 204 -4.62 -4.64 -25.95
N VAL A 205 -4.55 -5.77 -26.64
CA VAL A 205 -3.73 -5.99 -27.82
C VAL A 205 -4.10 -4.96 -28.88
N LYS A 206 -3.20 -4.00 -29.11
CA LYS A 206 -3.05 -3.35 -30.41
C LYS A 206 -1.58 -3.29 -30.74
N ASP A 207 -1.28 -3.89 -31.89
CA ASP A 207 -0.05 -3.82 -32.66
C ASP A 207 1.07 -4.76 -32.21
N GLY A 208 1.13 -5.89 -32.91
CA GLY A 208 2.13 -6.92 -32.73
C GLY A 208 3.50 -6.43 -33.19
N ASN A 209 4.41 -6.24 -32.25
CA ASN A 209 5.79 -6.71 -32.30
C ASN A 209 6.46 -6.44 -30.93
N GLY A 210 6.78 -7.49 -30.16
CA GLY A 210 7.65 -7.38 -28.97
C GLY A 210 6.94 -7.22 -27.61
N ASP A 211 7.06 -8.26 -26.78
CA ASP A 211 7.29 -8.28 -25.33
C ASP A 211 6.65 -7.18 -24.44
N LEU A 212 5.37 -6.86 -24.67
CA LEU A 212 4.60 -5.89 -23.88
C LEU A 212 4.54 -6.23 -22.37
N SER A 213 4.73 -7.50 -22.04
CA SER A 213 4.87 -7.99 -20.66
C SER A 213 6.17 -7.47 -20.03
N THR A 214 7.33 -7.62 -20.68
CA THR A 214 8.59 -7.11 -20.08
C THR A 214 8.60 -5.59 -19.97
N GLU A 215 7.94 -4.87 -20.87
CA GLU A 215 7.78 -3.42 -20.73
C GLU A 215 6.98 -3.06 -19.47
N LEU A 216 5.87 -3.76 -19.21
CA LEU A 216 5.05 -3.57 -18.03
C LEU A 216 5.81 -3.89 -16.74
N HIS A 217 6.51 -5.03 -16.71
CA HIS A 217 7.38 -5.42 -15.60
C HIS A 217 8.45 -4.36 -15.33
N THR A 218 9.08 -3.86 -16.39
CA THR A 218 10.12 -2.81 -16.30
C THR A 218 9.54 -1.50 -15.78
N LYS A 219 8.35 -1.09 -16.25
CA LYS A 219 7.68 0.13 -15.79
C LYS A 219 7.27 0.02 -14.33
N LEU A 220 6.62 -1.06 -13.91
CA LEU A 220 6.28 -1.26 -12.50
C LEU A 220 7.52 -1.32 -11.62
N GLY A 221 8.57 -2.04 -12.05
CA GLY A 221 9.84 -2.09 -11.31
C GLY A 221 10.42 -0.70 -11.10
N LYS A 222 10.40 0.16 -12.13
CA LYS A 222 10.82 1.57 -12.02
C LYS A 222 9.93 2.38 -11.09
N ILE A 223 8.60 2.23 -11.17
CA ILE A 223 7.66 2.92 -10.28
C ILE A 223 7.95 2.54 -8.84
N LEU A 224 7.97 1.24 -8.52
CA LEU A 224 8.22 0.75 -7.17
C LEU A 224 9.60 1.18 -6.65
N THR A 225 10.62 1.18 -7.50
CA THR A 225 11.98 1.63 -7.12
C THR A 225 12.03 3.14 -6.88
N ALA A 226 11.29 3.94 -7.66
CA ALA A 226 11.30 5.39 -7.54
C ALA A 226 10.41 5.91 -6.40
N THR A 227 9.29 5.25 -6.14
CA THR A 227 8.31 5.71 -5.15
C THR A 227 8.42 5.00 -3.81
N GLU A 228 8.97 3.77 -3.80
CA GLU A 228 8.91 2.85 -2.65
C GLU A 228 7.49 2.76 -2.04
N ASP A 229 6.47 2.86 -2.92
CA ASP A 229 5.07 3.02 -2.52
C ASP A 229 4.18 2.03 -3.26
N LEU A 230 3.67 1.05 -2.52
CA LEU A 230 2.78 0.01 -3.05
C LEU A 230 1.43 0.58 -3.50
N GLY A 231 0.93 1.62 -2.82
CA GLY A 231 -0.35 2.21 -3.17
C GLY A 231 -0.32 2.92 -4.50
N VAL A 232 0.75 3.66 -4.78
CA VAL A 232 0.95 4.30 -6.09
C VAL A 232 1.08 3.25 -7.20
N ALA A 233 1.83 2.17 -6.97
CA ALA A 233 1.98 1.10 -7.97
C ALA A 233 0.65 0.37 -8.26
N VAL A 234 -0.10 0.00 -7.22
CA VAL A 234 -1.44 -0.60 -7.35
C VAL A 234 -2.39 0.33 -8.09
N GLN A 235 -2.41 1.61 -7.71
CA GLN A 235 -3.25 2.61 -8.34
C GLN A 235 -2.89 2.81 -9.81
N TRP A 236 -1.60 2.87 -10.14
CA TRP A 236 -1.14 2.95 -11.53
C TRP A 236 -1.59 1.73 -12.34
N LEU A 237 -1.53 0.52 -11.77
CA LEU A 237 -1.94 -0.70 -12.48
C LEU A 237 -3.46 -0.76 -12.70
N ILE A 238 -4.26 -0.23 -11.77
CA ILE A 238 -5.72 -0.13 -11.93
C ILE A 238 -6.11 0.88 -13.02
N TYR A 239 -5.33 1.96 -13.18
CA TYR A 239 -5.67 3.12 -14.03
C TYR A 239 -4.89 3.26 -15.33
N SER A 240 -3.81 2.49 -15.54
CA SER A 240 -3.04 2.46 -16.80
C SER A 240 -3.80 1.89 -18.01
N ARG A 241 -5.12 1.70 -17.88
CA ARG A 241 -6.04 1.11 -18.88
C ARG A 241 -7.02 2.09 -19.55
N THR A 242 -7.00 3.37 -19.19
CA THR A 242 -7.85 4.41 -19.84
C THR A 242 -7.02 5.31 -20.72
#